data_AF-A0A0S8F8C9-F1
#
_entry.id   AF-A0A0S8F8C9-F1
#
_cell.length_a   1.000
_cell.length_b   1.000
_cell.length_c   1.000
_cell.angle_alpha   90.00
_cell.angle_beta   90.00
_cell.angle_gamma   90.00
#
_symmetry.space_group_name_H-M   'P 1'
#
loop_
_entity.id
_entity.type
_entity.pdbx_description
1 polymer ?
#
loop_
_entity_poly.entity_id
_entity_poly.type
_entity_poly.pdbx_seq_one_letter_code
_entity_poly.pdbx_strand_id
1 'polypeptide(L)'
;MRIERVGVFLMTIGLVWVAAPAATAQTGGQCDFSDVPGVVWWGTENQLTMNRLASYLAPVYWFSPDEPLMGSTEGRTIMLPQALPFEPAPDGPVVYYQFEELVSAANSEVTPYSRAPDQNNSIVDFEAVYSLRLSFFAYFESEVGVGAHQHDIEATEFKVVILRSDGDYLRENSAAQCAERNYVVIVTRITAKAHGIEWFWNVIDTDPDTRFPMFLFVEEGKHGLSTDKNSDGYFTPGYDVNRYTNDAWGVRDIIRGGTLFTGGYESWMTKVRQPEHRVFPPLPDDSPLVPRLARRQDYYTGGNAVYELRPFPSASLAEDDPGLYHFMHDKDVPNWPKLSERSDVQGLVDWVEEGAAVKSLSIAFMLNGSPNPNNDGDIGFSFAFPLFIVKNMEAP
;
A
#
# COMPACT_ATOMS: atom_id res chain seq x y z
N MET A 1 -29.41 -7.54 27.23
CA MET A 1 -28.52 -6.60 26.54
C MET A 1 -27.85 -7.40 25.42
N ARG A 2 -28.19 -7.10 24.16
CA ARG A 2 -27.71 -7.86 22.99
C ARG A 2 -26.24 -7.49 22.76
N ILE A 3 -25.39 -8.50 22.69
CA ILE A 3 -24.00 -8.40 22.27
C ILE A 3 -24.02 -8.53 20.75
N GLU A 4 -23.82 -7.42 20.04
CA GLU A 4 -23.57 -7.43 18.60
C GLU A 4 -22.13 -7.88 18.39
N ARG A 5 -21.96 -9.01 17.70
CA ARG A 5 -20.65 -9.47 17.22
C ARG A 5 -20.26 -8.56 16.06
N VAL A 6 -19.13 -7.87 16.18
CA VAL A 6 -18.42 -7.29 15.03
C VAL A 6 -18.03 -8.47 14.14
N GLY A 7 -18.80 -8.67 13.08
CA GLY A 7 -18.59 -9.75 12.12
C GLY A 7 -17.51 -9.35 11.14
N VAL A 8 -16.41 -10.09 11.14
CA VAL A 8 -15.60 -10.25 9.92
C VAL A 8 -16.57 -10.78 8.86
N PHE A 9 -16.80 -10.01 7.79
CA PHE A 9 -17.66 -10.40 6.68
C PHE A 9 -16.99 -11.60 5.98
N LEU A 10 -17.38 -12.81 6.38
CA LEU A 10 -17.06 -14.06 5.70
C LEU A 10 -17.81 -14.06 4.36
N MET A 11 -17.10 -13.60 3.34
CA MET A 11 -17.52 -13.51 1.96
C MET A 11 -17.66 -14.92 1.38
N THR A 12 -18.89 -15.40 1.21
CA THR A 12 -19.13 -16.67 0.51
C THR A 12 -19.13 -16.39 -0.99
N ILE A 13 -17.95 -16.39 -1.62
CA ILE A 13 -17.83 -16.21 -3.07
C ILE A 13 -18.28 -17.51 -3.75
N GLY A 14 -19.55 -17.63 -4.10
CA GLY A 14 -20.03 -18.75 -4.92
C GLY A 14 -19.56 -18.59 -6.37
N LEU A 15 -18.40 -19.15 -6.73
CA LEU A 15 -17.98 -19.27 -8.14
C LEU A 15 -18.73 -20.45 -8.78
N VAL A 16 -19.96 -20.21 -9.24
CA VAL A 16 -20.67 -21.13 -10.12
C VAL A 16 -20.43 -20.71 -11.56
N TRP A 17 -19.67 -21.52 -12.31
CA TRP A 17 -19.56 -21.37 -13.75
C TRP A 17 -20.86 -21.82 -14.41
N VAL A 18 -21.81 -20.89 -14.57
CA VAL A 18 -22.99 -21.10 -15.42
C VAL A 18 -22.76 -20.38 -16.74
N ALA A 19 -22.84 -21.09 -17.85
CA ALA A 19 -22.90 -20.50 -19.18
C ALA A 19 -24.15 -19.59 -19.24
N ALA A 20 -23.94 -18.27 -19.27
CA ALA A 20 -25.02 -17.30 -19.27
C ALA A 20 -25.71 -17.21 -20.65
N PRO A 21 -27.04 -17.14 -20.73
CA PRO A 21 -27.75 -16.83 -21.97
C PRO A 21 -27.51 -15.37 -22.36
N ALA A 22 -27.56 -15.09 -23.68
CA ALA A 22 -27.36 -13.76 -24.23
C ALA A 22 -28.35 -12.74 -23.62
N ALA A 23 -27.81 -11.74 -22.92
CA ALA A 23 -28.59 -10.68 -22.30
C ALA A 23 -29.15 -9.72 -23.37
N THR A 24 -30.45 -9.43 -23.25
CA THR A 24 -31.15 -8.36 -23.96
C THR A 24 -30.62 -7.00 -23.49
N ALA A 25 -30.21 -6.16 -24.44
CA ALA A 25 -29.68 -4.82 -24.20
C ALA A 25 -30.69 -3.94 -23.44
N GLN A 26 -30.41 -3.68 -22.16
CA GLN A 26 -31.07 -2.64 -21.37
C GLN A 26 -30.39 -1.30 -21.65
N THR A 27 -31.21 -0.30 -21.97
CA THR A 27 -30.79 1.08 -22.21
C THR A 27 -30.38 1.77 -20.91
N GLY A 28 -29.09 2.15 -20.83
CA GLY A 28 -28.64 3.43 -20.28
C GLY A 28 -28.56 3.59 -18.76
N GLY A 29 -28.22 2.55 -18.01
CA GLY A 29 -27.71 2.71 -16.64
C GLY A 29 -26.30 3.31 -16.65
N GLN A 30 -25.98 4.16 -15.66
CA GLN A 30 -24.61 4.62 -15.45
C GLN A 30 -23.82 3.46 -14.83
N CYS A 31 -22.86 2.92 -15.57
CA CYS A 31 -21.95 1.89 -15.07
C CYS A 31 -20.95 2.56 -14.12
N ASP A 32 -21.30 2.62 -12.84
CA ASP A 32 -20.58 3.33 -11.80
C ASP A 32 -20.39 2.44 -10.57
N PHE A 33 -19.17 1.97 -10.36
CA PHE A 33 -18.80 1.14 -9.22
C PHE A 33 -18.22 1.94 -8.05
N SER A 34 -18.35 3.26 -8.08
CA SER A 34 -17.57 4.14 -7.23
C SER A 34 -18.03 4.17 -5.76
N ASP A 35 -19.19 3.58 -5.47
CA ASP A 35 -19.72 3.32 -4.12
C ASP A 35 -19.27 1.97 -3.52
N VAL A 36 -18.65 1.10 -4.33
CA VAL A 36 -18.09 -0.16 -3.83
C VAL A 36 -16.77 0.14 -3.14
N PRO A 37 -16.58 -0.26 -1.86
CA PRO A 37 -15.33 -0.05 -1.13
C PRO A 37 -14.12 -0.61 -1.87
N GLY A 38 -13.01 0.11 -1.85
CA GLY A 38 -11.75 -0.36 -2.45
C GLY A 38 -11.61 -0.17 -3.95
N VAL A 39 -12.67 0.24 -4.68
CA VAL A 39 -12.60 0.40 -6.14
C VAL A 39 -11.65 1.52 -6.55
N VAL A 40 -10.68 1.19 -7.39
CA VAL A 40 -9.75 2.15 -8.00
C VAL A 40 -9.94 2.32 -9.49
N TRP A 41 -10.53 1.33 -10.16
CA TRP A 41 -10.78 1.36 -11.60
C TRP A 41 -11.92 0.43 -12.02
N TRP A 42 -12.65 0.81 -13.07
CA TRP A 42 -13.54 -0.09 -13.80
C TRP A 42 -13.61 0.27 -15.28
N GLY A 43 -13.76 -0.74 -16.14
CA GLY A 43 -13.89 -0.54 -17.59
C GLY A 43 -14.11 -1.84 -18.35
N THR A 44 -14.38 -1.75 -19.64
CA THR A 44 -14.64 -2.91 -20.53
C THR A 44 -13.36 -3.57 -21.05
N GLU A 45 -12.22 -2.90 -20.90
CA GLU A 45 -10.91 -3.42 -21.27
C GLU A 45 -10.48 -4.55 -20.32
N ASN A 46 -10.20 -5.72 -20.87
CA ASN A 46 -9.77 -6.89 -20.10
C ASN A 46 -8.25 -7.05 -20.04
N GLN A 47 -7.49 -6.23 -20.76
CA GLN A 47 -6.04 -6.30 -20.83
C GLN A 47 -5.44 -4.96 -20.50
N LEU A 48 -4.67 -4.87 -19.42
CA LEU A 48 -3.93 -3.66 -19.07
C LEU A 48 -2.43 -3.92 -19.09
N THR A 49 -1.67 -2.91 -19.51
CA THR A 49 -0.23 -2.93 -19.26
C THR A 49 0.03 -2.84 -17.77
N MET A 50 1.12 -3.43 -17.30
CA MET A 50 1.50 -3.40 -15.89
C MET A 50 1.67 -1.97 -15.38
N ASN A 51 2.27 -1.08 -16.20
CA ASN A 51 2.44 0.31 -15.83
C ASN A 51 1.10 1.03 -15.63
N ARG A 52 0.13 0.82 -16.54
CA ARG A 52 -1.20 1.45 -16.42
C ARG A 52 -1.98 0.90 -15.23
N LEU A 53 -1.94 -0.41 -15.00
CA LEU A 53 -2.56 -1.03 -13.83
C LEU A 53 -1.94 -0.54 -12.51
N ALA A 54 -0.60 -0.49 -12.44
CA ALA A 54 0.09 0.05 -11.28
C ALA A 54 -0.25 1.52 -11.05
N SER A 55 -0.39 2.32 -12.11
CA SER A 55 -0.75 3.75 -12.01
C SER A 55 -2.14 3.98 -11.40
N TYR A 56 -3.11 3.10 -11.58
CA TYR A 56 -4.41 3.20 -10.88
C TYR A 56 -4.32 2.89 -9.38
N LEU A 57 -3.34 2.08 -8.98
CA LEU A 57 -3.13 1.61 -7.60
C LEU A 57 -2.13 2.48 -6.83
N ALA A 58 -1.37 3.31 -7.55
CA ALA A 58 -0.26 4.10 -7.09
C ALA A 58 -0.66 5.06 -5.94
N PRO A 59 0.06 5.05 -4.79
CA PRO A 59 -0.29 5.87 -3.63
C PRO A 59 0.18 7.33 -3.75
N VAL A 60 -0.31 8.18 -2.87
CA VAL A 60 0.26 9.51 -2.60
C VAL A 60 1.21 9.39 -1.43
N TYR A 61 2.43 9.94 -1.55
CA TYR A 61 3.36 10.04 -0.44
C TYR A 61 3.21 11.40 0.24
N TRP A 62 3.08 11.41 1.56
CA TRP A 62 2.84 12.61 2.35
C TRP A 62 3.88 12.78 3.46
N PHE A 63 4.87 13.60 3.17
CA PHE A 63 6.06 13.77 4.00
C PHE A 63 5.79 14.59 5.26
N SER A 64 6.49 14.23 6.35
CA SER A 64 6.58 15.09 7.53
C SER A 64 7.06 16.49 7.13
N PRO A 65 6.50 17.56 7.72
CA PRO A 65 6.96 18.92 7.44
C PRO A 65 8.42 19.19 7.78
N ASP A 66 9.04 18.36 8.64
CA ASP A 66 10.45 18.51 9.01
C ASP A 66 11.33 17.38 8.43
N GLU A 67 10.87 16.73 7.34
CA GLU A 67 11.61 15.69 6.63
C GLU A 67 13.02 16.19 6.24
N PRO A 68 14.10 15.60 6.81
CA PRO A 68 15.47 16.08 6.63
C PRO A 68 15.92 16.15 5.18
N LEU A 69 15.56 15.16 4.36
CA LEU A 69 15.93 15.12 2.95
C LEU A 69 15.15 16.14 2.11
N MET A 70 13.96 16.53 2.56
CA MET A 70 13.12 17.51 1.88
C MET A 70 13.60 18.94 2.15
N GLY A 71 14.16 19.19 3.34
CA GLY A 71 14.69 20.50 3.74
C GLY A 71 13.61 21.56 3.76
N SER A 72 13.66 22.51 2.83
CA SER A 72 12.63 23.56 2.65
C SER A 72 11.87 23.43 1.33
N THR A 73 12.02 22.31 0.63
CA THR A 73 11.32 22.08 -0.63
C THR A 73 9.86 21.76 -0.38
N GLU A 74 9.00 22.26 -1.26
CA GLU A 74 7.56 22.07 -1.19
C GLU A 74 6.97 22.00 -2.61
N GLY A 75 5.77 21.45 -2.72
CA GLY A 75 5.04 21.35 -3.96
C GLY A 75 5.85 20.66 -5.07
N ARG A 76 5.94 21.29 -6.23
CA ARG A 76 6.60 20.80 -7.46
C ARG A 76 8.11 20.64 -7.33
N THR A 77 8.71 21.22 -6.30
CA THR A 77 10.17 21.19 -6.10
C THR A 77 10.63 19.99 -5.29
N ILE A 78 9.70 19.21 -4.73
CA ILE A 78 10.02 17.97 -4.01
C ILE A 78 10.58 16.95 -5.01
N MET A 79 11.72 16.36 -4.67
CA MET A 79 12.43 15.32 -5.45
C MET A 79 12.48 13.98 -4.71
N LEU A 80 11.62 13.80 -3.71
CA LEU A 80 11.48 12.58 -2.91
C LEU A 80 10.19 11.84 -3.28
N PRO A 81 10.18 10.49 -3.29
CA PRO A 81 11.36 9.62 -3.19
C PRO A 81 12.30 9.76 -4.39
N GLN A 82 13.55 9.35 -4.22
CA GLN A 82 14.61 9.50 -5.22
C GLN A 82 14.66 8.31 -6.19
N ALA A 83 15.30 8.50 -7.34
CA ALA A 83 15.71 7.39 -8.17
C ALA A 83 16.88 6.63 -7.53
N LEU A 84 16.92 5.31 -7.74
CA LEU A 84 18.05 4.46 -7.37
C LEU A 84 19.34 4.97 -8.04
N PRO A 85 20.49 4.94 -7.34
CA PRO A 85 21.70 5.68 -7.73
C PRO A 85 22.37 5.18 -9.01
N PHE A 86 22.04 3.98 -9.49
CA PHE A 86 22.55 3.43 -10.76
C PHE A 86 21.65 3.77 -11.96
N GLU A 87 20.49 4.40 -11.75
CA GLU A 87 19.59 4.80 -12.82
C GLU A 87 19.91 6.22 -13.34
N PRO A 88 19.45 6.57 -14.56
CA PRO A 88 19.51 7.94 -15.03
C PRO A 88 18.76 8.90 -14.08
N ALA A 89 19.33 10.10 -13.92
CA ALA A 89 18.73 11.15 -13.12
C ALA A 89 17.33 11.52 -13.67
N PRO A 90 16.28 11.51 -12.83
CA PRO A 90 14.93 11.87 -13.24
C PRO A 90 14.71 13.39 -13.23
N ASP A 91 13.66 13.84 -13.91
CA ASP A 91 13.18 15.23 -13.85
C ASP A 91 12.26 15.50 -12.65
N GLY A 92 11.95 14.47 -11.85
CA GLY A 92 11.06 14.53 -10.68
C GLY A 92 11.28 13.35 -9.73
N PRO A 93 10.46 13.21 -8.69
CA PRO A 93 10.48 12.05 -7.81
C PRO A 93 10.26 10.74 -8.57
N VAL A 94 10.74 9.62 -8.02
CA VAL A 94 10.57 8.29 -8.61
C VAL A 94 10.01 7.34 -7.57
N VAL A 95 9.01 6.56 -7.97
CA VAL A 95 8.47 5.44 -7.20
C VAL A 95 8.54 4.20 -8.05
N TYR A 96 8.97 3.10 -7.45
CA TYR A 96 9.07 1.84 -8.15
C TYR A 96 7.86 0.95 -7.86
N TYR A 97 7.56 0.01 -8.76
CA TYR A 97 6.52 -1.00 -8.54
C TYR A 97 6.98 -2.40 -8.95
N GLN A 98 6.43 -3.41 -8.28
CA GLN A 98 6.65 -4.82 -8.55
C GLN A 98 5.37 -5.61 -8.32
N PHE A 99 4.88 -6.29 -9.35
CA PHE A 99 3.80 -7.26 -9.17
C PHE A 99 4.43 -8.54 -8.62
N GLU A 100 4.25 -8.81 -7.34
CA GLU A 100 4.86 -9.96 -6.67
C GLU A 100 4.21 -11.28 -7.13
N GLU A 101 2.89 -11.27 -7.24
CA GLU A 101 2.08 -12.44 -7.55
C GLU A 101 0.85 -12.06 -8.39
N LEU A 102 0.56 -12.85 -9.43
CA LEU A 102 -0.72 -12.87 -10.14
C LEU A 102 -1.39 -14.23 -9.89
N VAL A 103 -2.63 -14.20 -9.46
CA VAL A 103 -3.41 -15.40 -9.16
C VAL A 103 -4.47 -15.62 -10.23
N SER A 104 -4.44 -16.80 -10.85
CA SER A 104 -5.38 -17.22 -11.88
C SER A 104 -6.19 -18.45 -11.49
N ALA A 105 -7.26 -18.73 -12.24
CA ALA A 105 -8.04 -19.95 -12.07
C ALA A 105 -7.24 -21.15 -12.59
N ALA A 106 -7.23 -22.27 -11.85
CA ALA A 106 -6.42 -23.46 -12.15
C ALA A 106 -6.74 -24.20 -13.48
N ASN A 107 -7.60 -23.65 -14.33
CA ASN A 107 -7.93 -24.18 -15.65
C ASN A 107 -8.26 -23.05 -16.66
N SER A 108 -7.70 -21.85 -16.48
CA SER A 108 -7.90 -20.77 -17.44
C SER A 108 -7.25 -21.14 -18.78
N GLU A 109 -8.04 -21.12 -19.87
CA GLU A 109 -7.51 -21.23 -21.24
C GLU A 109 -6.85 -19.93 -21.70
N VAL A 110 -7.10 -18.82 -20.99
CA VAL A 110 -6.49 -17.51 -21.24
C VAL A 110 -5.19 -17.40 -20.44
N THR A 111 -4.13 -16.94 -21.10
CA THR A 111 -2.84 -16.69 -20.45
C THR A 111 -2.94 -15.44 -19.55
N PRO A 112 -2.67 -15.53 -18.23
CA PRO A 112 -2.85 -14.42 -17.30
C PRO A 112 -1.87 -13.26 -17.50
N TYR A 113 -0.73 -13.54 -18.11
CA TYR A 113 0.38 -12.60 -18.21
C TYR A 113 1.17 -12.80 -19.51
N SER A 114 1.41 -11.71 -20.23
CA SER A 114 2.28 -11.68 -21.41
C SER A 114 3.45 -10.75 -21.16
N ARG A 115 4.67 -11.31 -21.14
CA ARG A 115 5.91 -10.55 -20.91
C ARG A 115 6.32 -9.80 -22.17
N ALA A 116 6.52 -8.49 -22.03
CA ALA A 116 7.18 -7.67 -23.04
C ALA A 116 8.69 -7.49 -22.70
N PRO A 117 9.53 -7.06 -23.66
CA PRO A 117 10.94 -6.74 -23.38
C PRO A 117 11.10 -5.61 -22.35
N ASP A 118 10.23 -4.60 -22.41
CA ASP A 118 10.08 -3.58 -21.38
C ASP A 118 8.94 -4.00 -20.45
N GLN A 119 9.27 -4.18 -19.16
CA GLN A 119 8.34 -4.62 -18.14
C GLN A 119 7.12 -3.70 -17.99
N ASN A 120 7.25 -2.40 -18.30
CA ASN A 120 6.13 -1.46 -18.32
C ASN A 120 5.02 -1.89 -19.28
N ASN A 121 5.40 -2.51 -20.40
CA ASN A 121 4.51 -2.88 -21.50
C ASN A 121 4.02 -4.33 -21.41
N SER A 122 4.45 -5.09 -20.40
CA SER A 122 3.90 -6.42 -20.13
C SER A 122 2.41 -6.32 -19.81
N ILE A 123 1.63 -7.32 -20.21
CA ILE A 123 0.15 -7.27 -20.17
C ILE A 123 -0.37 -8.23 -19.10
N VAL A 124 -1.32 -7.77 -18.30
CA VAL A 124 -2.14 -8.58 -17.39
C VAL A 124 -3.54 -8.76 -18.01
N ASP A 125 -4.00 -10.00 -18.11
CA ASP A 125 -5.33 -10.32 -18.66
C ASP A 125 -6.33 -10.68 -17.55
N PHE A 126 -7.32 -9.81 -17.36
CA PHE A 126 -8.36 -9.91 -16.34
C PHE A 126 -9.40 -11.01 -16.63
N GLU A 127 -9.38 -11.60 -17.82
CA GLU A 127 -10.17 -12.81 -18.07
C GLU A 127 -9.56 -14.03 -17.36
N ALA A 128 -8.26 -14.01 -17.08
CA ALA A 128 -7.56 -15.10 -16.37
C ALA A 128 -7.20 -14.76 -14.93
N VAL A 129 -6.85 -13.49 -14.65
CA VAL A 129 -6.43 -13.01 -13.34
C VAL A 129 -7.62 -12.50 -12.54
N TYR A 130 -7.79 -12.99 -11.30
CA TYR A 130 -8.81 -12.50 -10.38
C TYR A 130 -8.23 -11.87 -9.11
N SER A 131 -6.94 -12.04 -8.81
CA SER A 131 -6.27 -11.32 -7.74
C SER A 131 -4.79 -11.14 -8.00
N LEU A 132 -4.20 -10.13 -7.36
CA LEU A 132 -2.78 -9.83 -7.47
C LEU A 132 -2.24 -9.16 -6.22
N ARG A 133 -0.92 -9.31 -6.03
CA ARG A 133 -0.13 -8.61 -5.02
C ARG A 133 0.82 -7.65 -5.72
N LEU A 134 0.74 -6.37 -5.38
CA LEU A 134 1.55 -5.30 -5.96
C LEU A 134 2.25 -4.56 -4.84
N SER A 135 3.57 -4.41 -4.93
CA SER A 135 4.35 -3.57 -4.03
C SER A 135 4.83 -2.31 -4.73
N PHE A 136 4.79 -1.18 -4.02
CA PHE A 136 5.43 0.07 -4.37
C PHE A 136 6.64 0.31 -3.48
N PHE A 137 7.71 0.88 -4.03
CA PHE A 137 8.95 1.15 -3.31
C PHE A 137 9.37 2.62 -3.46
N ALA A 138 9.65 3.24 -2.33
CA ALA A 138 10.23 4.58 -2.22
C ALA A 138 11.70 4.42 -1.80
N TYR A 139 12.63 4.95 -2.60
CA TYR A 139 14.05 4.97 -2.26
C TYR A 139 14.45 6.32 -1.66
N PHE A 140 15.29 6.26 -0.63
CA PHE A 140 15.91 7.40 0.03
C PHE A 140 17.43 7.19 0.09
N GLU A 141 18.18 8.24 -0.26
CA GLU A 141 19.65 8.23 -0.31
C GLU A 141 20.33 8.25 1.05
N SER A 142 19.55 8.37 2.12
CA SER A 142 19.98 8.20 3.51
C SER A 142 18.76 8.33 4.42
N GLU A 143 18.89 7.80 5.62
CA GLU A 143 17.97 8.07 6.71
C GLU A 143 18.71 8.69 7.90
N VAL A 144 17.98 9.27 8.84
CA VAL A 144 18.53 9.82 10.09
C VAL A 144 17.74 9.34 11.29
N GLY A 145 18.42 9.24 12.43
CA GLY A 145 17.85 8.72 13.68
C GLY A 145 18.59 7.48 14.15
N VAL A 146 17.96 6.68 15.01
CA VAL A 146 18.61 5.49 15.57
C VAL A 146 18.78 4.43 14.48
N GLY A 147 20.01 3.91 14.38
CA GLY A 147 20.35 2.89 13.37
C GLY A 147 20.16 3.43 11.95
N ALA A 148 20.62 4.66 11.69
CA ALA A 148 20.59 5.26 10.37
C ALA A 148 21.54 4.55 9.39
N HIS A 149 21.09 4.39 8.15
CA HIS A 149 21.83 3.83 7.04
C HIS A 149 21.95 4.81 5.86
N GLN A 150 22.90 4.53 4.98
CA GLN A 150 23.10 5.31 3.74
C GLN A 150 22.03 5.01 2.69
N HIS A 151 21.37 3.87 2.73
CA HIS A 151 20.28 3.59 1.80
C HIS A 151 19.08 3.22 2.62
N ASP A 152 17.93 3.65 2.15
CA ASP A 152 16.67 3.12 2.63
C ASP A 152 15.71 2.89 1.46
N ILE A 153 14.95 1.81 1.57
CA ILE A 153 13.92 1.46 0.60
C ILE A 153 12.71 1.04 1.41
N GLU A 154 11.67 1.85 1.35
CA GLU A 154 10.43 1.60 2.07
C GLU A 154 9.33 1.14 1.13
N ALA A 155 8.55 0.18 1.58
CA ALA A 155 7.67 -0.60 0.73
C ALA A 155 6.22 -0.53 1.20
N THR A 156 5.29 -0.45 0.25
CA THR A 156 3.86 -0.60 0.53
C THR A 156 3.27 -1.66 -0.38
N GLU A 157 2.64 -2.67 0.22
CA GLU A 157 2.01 -3.77 -0.48
C GLU A 157 0.49 -3.55 -0.58
N PHE A 158 -0.06 -3.81 -1.75
CA PHE A 158 -1.48 -3.77 -2.07
C PHE A 158 -1.94 -5.18 -2.45
N LYS A 159 -2.95 -5.67 -1.74
CA LYS A 159 -3.74 -6.83 -2.18
C LYS A 159 -4.94 -6.36 -2.97
N VAL A 160 -5.10 -6.93 -4.15
CA VAL A 160 -6.08 -6.49 -5.12
C VAL A 160 -6.88 -7.69 -5.61
N VAL A 161 -8.19 -7.51 -5.75
CA VAL A 161 -9.08 -8.45 -6.43
C VAL A 161 -9.68 -7.79 -7.68
N ILE A 162 -9.91 -8.61 -8.69
CA ILE A 162 -10.47 -8.21 -9.98
C ILE A 162 -11.78 -8.96 -10.16
N LEU A 163 -12.87 -8.21 -10.22
CA LEU A 163 -14.22 -8.76 -10.34
C LEU A 163 -14.84 -8.38 -11.67
N ARG A 164 -15.79 -9.18 -12.14
CA ARG A 164 -16.57 -8.90 -13.34
C ARG A 164 -17.93 -8.34 -12.95
N SER A 165 -18.41 -7.33 -13.66
CA SER A 165 -19.69 -6.66 -13.39
C SER A 165 -20.91 -7.59 -13.49
N ASP A 166 -20.79 -8.67 -14.25
CA ASP A 166 -21.80 -9.72 -14.38
C ASP A 166 -21.60 -10.89 -13.40
N GLY A 167 -20.67 -10.77 -12.45
CA GLY A 167 -20.52 -11.69 -11.32
C GLY A 167 -21.53 -11.40 -10.20
N ASP A 168 -21.87 -12.44 -9.43
CA ASP A 168 -22.88 -12.35 -8.36
C ASP A 168 -22.57 -11.26 -7.33
N TYR A 169 -21.31 -11.17 -6.90
CA TYR A 169 -20.92 -10.20 -5.87
C TYR A 169 -21.26 -8.76 -6.26
N LEU A 170 -20.88 -8.32 -7.45
CA LEU A 170 -21.13 -6.94 -7.88
C LEU A 170 -22.61 -6.69 -8.18
N ARG A 171 -23.37 -7.70 -8.62
CA ARG A 171 -24.83 -7.59 -8.77
C ARG A 171 -25.55 -7.39 -7.43
N GLU A 172 -25.04 -8.00 -6.37
CA GLU A 172 -25.64 -7.94 -5.03
C GLU A 172 -25.17 -6.71 -4.23
N ASN A 173 -23.97 -6.20 -4.51
CA ASN A 173 -23.31 -5.18 -3.70
C ASN A 173 -23.05 -3.86 -4.44
N SER A 174 -23.59 -3.68 -5.65
CA SER A 174 -23.53 -2.44 -6.40
C SER A 174 -24.88 -2.09 -7.01
N ALA A 175 -25.16 -0.78 -7.12
CA ALA A 175 -26.28 -0.27 -7.90
C ALA A 175 -25.95 -0.12 -9.40
N ALA A 176 -24.71 -0.43 -9.81
CA ALA A 176 -24.24 -0.27 -11.18
C ALA A 176 -25.05 -1.13 -12.16
N GLN A 177 -25.47 -0.50 -13.26
CA GLN A 177 -26.13 -1.19 -14.37
C GLN A 177 -25.30 -0.97 -15.63
N CYS A 178 -24.55 -2.00 -16.01
CA CYS A 178 -23.63 -1.93 -17.14
C CYS A 178 -24.24 -2.65 -18.35
N ALA A 179 -24.21 -1.99 -19.52
CA ALA A 179 -24.66 -2.59 -20.79
C ALA A 179 -23.70 -3.67 -21.30
N GLU A 180 -22.42 -3.52 -20.95
CA GLU A 180 -21.33 -4.43 -21.31
C GLU A 180 -20.64 -4.95 -20.04
N ARG A 181 -19.96 -6.08 -20.14
CA ARG A 181 -19.13 -6.58 -19.05
C ARG A 181 -18.02 -5.58 -18.77
N ASN A 182 -17.91 -5.16 -17.52
CA ASN A 182 -16.81 -4.39 -16.99
C ASN A 182 -15.98 -5.26 -16.06
N TYR A 183 -14.68 -5.02 -16.02
CA TYR A 183 -13.78 -5.50 -14.98
C TYR A 183 -13.65 -4.38 -13.95
N VAL A 184 -13.60 -4.75 -12.68
CA VAL A 184 -13.54 -3.83 -11.54
C VAL A 184 -12.35 -4.22 -10.69
N VAL A 185 -11.42 -3.28 -10.52
CA VAL A 185 -10.19 -3.47 -9.74
C VAL A 185 -10.42 -2.90 -8.35
N ILE A 186 -10.31 -3.77 -7.34
CA ILE A 186 -10.65 -3.47 -5.95
C ILE A 186 -9.44 -3.77 -5.08
N VAL A 187 -8.94 -2.77 -4.38
CA VAL A 187 -7.95 -2.96 -3.31
C VAL A 187 -8.68 -3.47 -2.08
N THR A 188 -8.20 -4.55 -1.47
CA THR A 188 -8.80 -5.15 -0.26
C THR A 188 -8.00 -4.88 1.01
N ARG A 189 -6.68 -4.74 0.86
CA ARG A 189 -5.74 -4.47 1.96
C ARG A 189 -4.55 -3.67 1.47
N ILE A 190 -4.10 -2.75 2.32
CA ILE A 190 -2.83 -2.05 2.17
C ILE A 190 -1.97 -2.36 3.39
N THR A 191 -0.72 -2.74 3.15
CA THR A 191 0.31 -2.96 4.18
C THR A 191 1.44 -1.97 3.92
N ALA A 192 1.47 -0.87 4.67
CA ALA A 192 2.58 0.06 4.68
C ALA A 192 3.67 -0.48 5.60
N LYS A 193 4.79 -0.92 5.01
CA LYS A 193 5.89 -1.54 5.75
C LYS A 193 6.68 -0.43 6.45
N ALA A 194 7.27 -0.78 7.59
CA ALA A 194 8.12 0.14 8.36
C ALA A 194 9.25 -0.64 9.03
N HIS A 195 10.46 -0.09 8.97
CA HIS A 195 11.62 -0.54 9.75
C HIS A 195 11.98 -2.03 9.57
N GLY A 196 11.60 -2.64 8.45
CA GLY A 196 11.96 -4.02 8.09
C GLY A 196 11.38 -5.15 8.96
N ILE A 197 10.47 -4.86 9.90
CA ILE A 197 9.91 -5.85 10.84
C ILE A 197 8.40 -5.92 10.68
N GLU A 198 7.85 -7.12 10.44
CA GLU A 198 6.40 -7.32 10.22
C GLU A 198 5.52 -6.78 11.34
N TRP A 199 6.01 -6.81 12.58
CA TRP A 199 5.32 -6.24 13.75
C TRP A 199 5.07 -4.73 13.64
N PHE A 200 5.90 -4.03 12.88
CA PHE A 200 5.86 -2.58 12.72
C PHE A 200 5.07 -2.14 11.49
N TRP A 201 4.53 -3.09 10.72
CA TRP A 201 3.76 -2.79 9.53
C TRP A 201 2.40 -2.18 9.88
N ASN A 202 2.07 -1.10 9.19
CA ASN A 202 0.84 -0.36 9.32
C ASN A 202 -0.17 -0.91 8.30
N VAL A 203 -1.10 -1.72 8.78
CA VAL A 203 -2.03 -2.47 7.93
C VAL A 203 -3.45 -1.94 8.08
N ILE A 204 -4.09 -1.73 6.93
CA ILE A 204 -5.50 -1.39 6.81
C ILE A 204 -6.21 -2.34 5.84
N ASP A 205 -7.29 -2.96 6.32
CA ASP A 205 -8.31 -3.55 5.44
C ASP A 205 -9.25 -2.46 4.93
N THR A 206 -9.55 -2.46 3.63
CA THR A 206 -10.39 -1.42 3.01
C THR A 206 -11.85 -1.54 3.42
N ASP A 207 -12.50 -0.41 3.68
CA ASP A 207 -13.91 -0.34 4.01
C ASP A 207 -14.57 0.92 3.36
N PRO A 208 -15.86 1.19 3.58
CA PRO A 208 -16.56 2.32 2.94
C PRO A 208 -15.95 3.71 3.19
N ASP A 209 -15.16 3.87 4.25
CA ASP A 209 -14.52 5.14 4.58
C ASP A 209 -13.13 5.28 3.95
N THR A 210 -12.54 4.18 3.47
CA THR A 210 -11.24 4.19 2.79
C THR A 210 -11.29 4.95 1.47
N ARG A 211 -10.31 5.83 1.24
CA ARG A 211 -10.23 6.70 0.07
C ARG A 211 -9.04 6.34 -0.81
N PHE A 212 -9.23 6.53 -2.12
CA PHE A 212 -8.21 6.29 -3.13
C PHE A 212 -7.99 7.54 -4.01
N PRO A 213 -6.75 7.77 -4.51
CA PRO A 213 -5.54 6.97 -4.29
C PRO A 213 -5.15 6.92 -2.80
N MET A 214 -4.54 5.83 -2.34
CA MET A 214 -4.20 5.69 -0.92
C MET A 214 -3.15 6.73 -0.53
N PHE A 215 -3.36 7.44 0.56
CA PHE A 215 -2.37 8.37 1.09
C PHE A 215 -1.50 7.64 2.10
N LEU A 216 -0.19 7.87 2.02
CA LEU A 216 0.80 7.28 2.89
C LEU A 216 1.52 8.39 3.64
N PHE A 217 1.45 8.36 4.96
CA PHE A 217 2.39 9.07 5.80
C PHE A 217 3.80 8.51 5.58
N VAL A 218 4.75 9.40 5.32
CA VAL A 218 6.18 9.07 5.37
C VAL A 218 6.73 9.61 6.69
N GLU A 219 7.27 8.73 7.52
CA GLU A 219 7.89 9.07 8.80
C GLU A 219 9.11 9.96 8.61
N GLU A 220 9.25 10.97 9.48
CA GLU A 220 10.41 11.85 9.48
C GLU A 220 11.73 11.12 9.69
N GLY A 221 12.61 11.22 8.69
CA GLY A 221 14.00 10.82 8.77
C GLY A 221 14.27 9.32 8.65
N LYS A 222 13.42 8.45 9.18
CA LYS A 222 13.51 6.98 9.06
C LYS A 222 12.62 6.39 7.96
N HIS A 223 11.71 7.20 7.42
CA HIS A 223 10.89 6.91 6.24
C HIS A 223 9.94 5.71 6.30
N GLY A 224 9.76 5.08 7.47
CA GLY A 224 8.69 4.11 7.69
C GLY A 224 7.33 4.65 7.20
N LEU A 225 6.48 3.77 6.69
CA LEU A 225 5.23 4.16 6.05
C LEU A 225 4.02 3.80 6.91
N SER A 226 3.00 4.65 6.86
CA SER A 226 1.68 4.37 7.42
C SER A 226 0.58 4.86 6.50
N THR A 227 -0.57 4.19 6.49
CA THR A 227 -1.73 4.61 5.72
C THR A 227 -2.43 5.82 6.34
N ASP A 228 -3.08 6.62 5.50
CA ASP A 228 -4.03 7.67 5.84
C ASP A 228 -5.35 7.34 5.10
N LYS A 229 -6.30 6.80 5.85
CA LYS A 229 -7.51 6.17 5.31
C LYS A 229 -8.43 7.19 4.62
N ASN A 230 -8.53 8.40 5.16
CA ASN A 230 -9.44 9.43 4.67
C ASN A 230 -8.74 10.58 3.94
N SER A 231 -7.41 10.59 3.94
CA SER A 231 -6.57 11.58 3.27
C SER A 231 -6.65 12.97 3.91
N ASP A 232 -6.80 13.05 5.24
CA ASP A 232 -6.94 14.31 5.97
C ASP A 232 -5.62 14.84 6.56
N GLY A 233 -4.56 14.02 6.60
CA GLY A 233 -3.23 14.41 7.08
C GLY A 233 -3.06 14.31 8.60
N TYR A 234 -4.06 13.78 9.32
CA TYR A 234 -4.03 13.53 10.75
C TYR A 234 -4.05 12.02 11.02
N PHE A 235 -2.95 11.50 11.57
CA PHE A 235 -2.94 10.10 11.95
C PHE A 235 -3.87 9.82 13.14
N THR A 236 -4.79 8.90 12.95
CA THR A 236 -5.79 8.45 13.92
C THR A 236 -5.62 6.94 14.17
N PRO A 237 -5.04 6.54 15.33
CA PRO A 237 -4.88 5.14 15.70
C PRO A 237 -6.20 4.38 15.68
N GLY A 238 -6.20 3.15 15.15
CA GLY A 238 -7.42 2.33 15.03
C GLY A 238 -8.32 2.70 13.85
N TYR A 239 -8.13 3.87 13.24
CA TYR A 239 -8.83 4.28 12.04
C TYR A 239 -7.94 4.12 10.80
N ASP A 240 -6.76 4.74 10.83
CA ASP A 240 -5.79 4.69 9.73
C ASP A 240 -5.02 3.37 9.66
N VAL A 241 -4.92 2.68 10.80
CA VAL A 241 -4.37 1.32 10.94
C VAL A 241 -5.36 0.54 11.77
N ASN A 242 -5.88 -0.58 11.26
CA ASN A 242 -6.98 -1.32 11.91
C ASN A 242 -6.62 -2.76 12.33
N ARG A 243 -5.37 -3.20 12.11
CA ARG A 243 -4.88 -4.51 12.57
C ARG A 243 -3.92 -4.40 13.76
N TYR A 244 -2.88 -3.58 13.64
CA TYR A 244 -1.82 -3.44 14.66
C TYR A 244 -1.85 -2.05 15.28
N THR A 245 -3.01 -1.69 15.85
CA THR A 245 -3.34 -0.31 16.26
C THR A 245 -2.41 0.30 17.31
N ASN A 246 -1.80 -0.54 18.15
CA ASN A 246 -0.89 -0.08 19.23
C ASN A 246 0.53 0.22 18.72
N ASP A 247 0.84 -0.23 17.51
CA ASP A 247 2.19 -0.33 16.94
C ASP A 247 2.28 0.46 15.62
N ALA A 248 1.79 1.71 15.65
CA ALA A 248 1.92 2.68 14.56
C ALA A 248 3.38 3.16 14.41
N TRP A 249 4.26 2.30 13.91
CA TRP A 249 5.71 2.53 13.89
C TRP A 249 6.20 3.31 12.67
N GLY A 250 5.45 3.32 11.56
CA GLY A 250 5.84 4.03 10.32
C GLY A 250 5.29 5.45 10.26
N VAL A 251 5.11 6.11 11.41
CA VAL A 251 4.53 7.45 11.49
C VAL A 251 5.02 8.23 12.71
N ARG A 252 6.05 7.74 13.41
CA ARG A 252 6.61 8.34 14.62
C ARG A 252 7.73 9.30 14.24
N ASP A 253 7.37 10.54 13.90
CA ASP A 253 8.29 11.60 13.48
C ASP A 253 9.35 12.01 14.55
N ILE A 254 9.33 11.36 15.71
CA ILE A 254 10.24 11.59 16.83
C ILE A 254 11.49 10.70 16.79
N ILE A 255 11.51 9.62 16.00
CA ILE A 255 12.62 8.64 16.00
C ILE A 255 13.94 9.29 15.53
N ARG A 256 13.86 10.29 14.65
CA ARG A 256 15.00 11.14 14.26
C ARG A 256 15.76 11.69 15.48
N GLY A 257 15.06 12.04 16.56
CA GLY A 257 15.65 12.63 17.77
C GLY A 257 16.52 11.68 18.59
N GLY A 258 16.72 10.42 18.15
CA GLY A 258 17.62 9.47 18.77
C GLY A 258 17.00 8.67 19.92
N THR A 259 15.69 8.78 20.15
CA THR A 259 14.99 8.02 21.19
C THR A 259 14.03 7.02 20.54
N LEU A 260 14.37 5.72 20.61
CA LEU A 260 13.42 4.64 20.34
C LEU A 260 12.42 4.58 21.50
N PHE A 261 11.30 5.27 21.36
CA PHE A 261 10.19 5.13 22.29
C PHE A 261 9.51 3.78 22.04
N THR A 262 9.81 2.81 22.91
CA THR A 262 9.19 1.48 22.91
C THR A 262 7.79 1.48 23.55
N GLY A 263 7.27 2.66 23.90
CA GLY A 263 5.90 2.85 24.37
C GLY A 263 4.87 2.73 23.24
N GLY A 264 3.60 2.63 23.65
CA GLY A 264 2.47 2.72 22.72
C GLY A 264 2.47 4.06 21.99
N TYR A 265 1.84 4.08 20.81
CA TYR A 265 1.71 5.31 20.04
C TYR A 265 0.99 6.41 20.84
N GLU A 266 1.49 7.65 20.76
CA GLU A 266 0.82 8.85 21.27
C GLU A 266 0.68 9.88 20.16
N SER A 267 -0.43 10.64 20.13
CA SER A 267 -0.77 11.52 19.00
C SER A 267 0.26 12.63 18.73
N TRP A 268 1.06 13.03 19.73
CA TRP A 268 2.13 14.01 19.54
C TRP A 268 3.36 13.45 18.82
N MET A 269 3.45 12.12 18.66
CA MET A 269 4.54 11.46 17.94
C MET A 269 4.42 11.64 16.43
N THR A 270 3.25 12.04 15.92
CA THR A 270 3.03 12.34 14.50
C THR A 270 2.72 13.81 14.31
N LYS A 271 3.40 14.43 13.35
CA LYS A 271 3.14 15.79 12.92
C LYS A 271 2.03 15.80 11.87
N VAL A 272 1.16 16.81 11.96
CA VAL A 272 0.12 17.04 10.96
C VAL A 272 0.77 17.29 9.60
N ARG A 273 0.32 16.55 8.59
CA ARG A 273 0.86 16.65 7.24
C ARG A 273 0.29 17.85 6.49
N GLN A 274 1.16 18.59 5.81
CA GLN A 274 0.77 19.81 5.09
C GLN A 274 0.52 19.51 3.61
N PRO A 275 -0.57 20.01 3.00
CA PRO A 275 -0.93 19.70 1.61
C PRO A 275 0.20 19.87 0.58
N GLU A 276 1.07 20.86 0.77
CA GLU A 276 2.23 21.18 -0.06
C GLU A 276 3.34 20.12 -0.01
N HIS A 277 3.36 19.23 0.98
CA HIS A 277 4.34 18.13 1.13
C HIS A 277 3.86 16.80 0.54
N ARG A 278 2.81 16.83 -0.30
CA ARG A 278 2.31 15.63 -1.00
C ARG A 278 3.03 15.45 -2.33
N VAL A 279 3.35 14.21 -2.65
CA VAL A 279 3.86 13.77 -3.95
C VAL A 279 2.88 12.78 -4.56
N PHE A 280 2.34 13.12 -5.72
CA PHE A 280 1.21 12.43 -6.33
C PHE A 280 1.62 11.36 -7.33
N PRO A 281 0.79 10.32 -7.49
CA PRO A 281 0.97 9.33 -8.54
C PRO A 281 0.64 9.90 -9.94
N PRO A 282 1.24 9.34 -11.00
CA PRO A 282 0.88 9.67 -12.38
C PRO A 282 -0.41 8.94 -12.78
N LEU A 283 -1.56 9.36 -12.22
CA LEU A 283 -2.83 8.73 -12.55
C LEU A 283 -3.12 8.83 -14.06
N PRO A 284 -3.63 7.76 -14.70
CA PRO A 284 -4.08 7.82 -16.08
C PRO A 284 -5.20 8.86 -16.26
N ASP A 285 -5.27 9.49 -17.43
CA ASP A 285 -6.29 10.50 -17.76
C ASP A 285 -7.73 9.98 -17.62
N ASP A 286 -7.92 8.69 -17.85
CA ASP A 286 -9.20 7.97 -17.74
C ASP A 286 -9.48 7.42 -16.33
N SER A 287 -8.62 7.73 -15.34
CA SER A 287 -8.81 7.27 -13.97
C SER A 287 -10.07 7.88 -13.34
N PRO A 288 -10.97 7.06 -12.77
CA PRO A 288 -12.15 7.56 -12.06
C PRO A 288 -11.80 8.31 -10.77
N LEU A 289 -10.53 8.22 -10.32
CA LEU A 289 -10.02 8.89 -9.14
C LEU A 289 -9.69 10.37 -9.41
N VAL A 290 -9.37 10.75 -10.65
CA VAL A 290 -8.95 12.12 -11.00
C VAL A 290 -9.99 13.18 -10.62
N PRO A 291 -11.29 13.05 -10.98
CA PRO A 291 -12.29 14.04 -10.58
C PRO A 291 -12.49 14.12 -9.07
N ARG A 292 -12.34 13.00 -8.35
CA ARG A 292 -12.48 12.95 -6.89
C ARG A 292 -11.31 13.67 -6.21
N LEU A 293 -10.10 13.44 -6.71
CA LEU A 293 -8.88 14.06 -6.21
C LEU A 293 -8.87 15.56 -6.49
N ALA A 294 -9.21 15.98 -7.71
CA ALA A 294 -9.31 17.40 -8.09
C ALA A 294 -10.35 18.17 -7.26
N ARG A 295 -11.52 17.57 -6.94
CA ARG A 295 -12.53 18.22 -6.09
C ARG A 295 -12.09 18.42 -4.65
N ARG A 296 -11.22 17.55 -4.15
CA ARG A 296 -10.75 17.59 -2.75
C ARG A 296 -9.50 18.44 -2.60
N GLN A 297 -8.77 18.66 -3.69
CA GLN A 297 -7.44 19.23 -3.65
C GLN A 297 -7.23 20.15 -4.86
N ASP A 298 -7.39 21.46 -4.64
CA ASP A 298 -7.01 22.50 -5.60
C ASP A 298 -5.55 22.33 -6.10
N TYR A 299 -4.73 21.63 -5.30
CA TYR A 299 -3.31 21.34 -5.49
C TYR A 299 -2.97 20.21 -6.46
N TYR A 300 -3.89 19.28 -6.77
CA TYR A 300 -3.62 18.22 -7.77
C TYR A 300 -3.33 18.83 -9.15
N THR A 301 -4.03 19.91 -9.49
CA THR A 301 -3.77 20.73 -10.68
C THR A 301 -2.85 21.93 -10.41
N GLY A 302 -2.56 22.21 -9.13
CA GLY A 302 -2.14 23.53 -8.66
C GLY A 302 -0.66 23.71 -8.35
N GLY A 303 0.14 22.66 -8.16
CA GLY A 303 1.54 22.92 -7.80
C GLY A 303 2.35 21.85 -7.09
N ASN A 304 1.85 20.63 -6.88
CA ASN A 304 2.63 19.58 -6.22
C ASN A 304 3.41 18.71 -7.20
N ALA A 305 4.45 18.04 -6.69
CA ALA A 305 5.22 17.09 -7.47
C ALA A 305 4.37 15.86 -7.82
N VAL A 306 4.58 15.36 -9.04
CA VAL A 306 4.05 14.07 -9.52
C VAL A 306 5.26 13.19 -9.78
N TYR A 307 5.28 11.99 -9.22
CA TYR A 307 6.40 11.09 -9.40
C TYR A 307 6.30 10.32 -10.73
N GLU A 308 7.45 9.91 -11.25
CA GLU A 308 7.54 8.91 -12.30
C GLU A 308 7.40 7.51 -11.68
N LEU A 309 6.62 6.64 -12.33
CA LEU A 309 6.44 5.26 -11.90
C LEU A 309 7.31 4.32 -12.74
N ARG A 310 8.21 3.57 -12.11
CA ARG A 310 9.17 2.66 -12.78
C ARG A 310 9.06 1.21 -12.30
N PRO A 311 9.34 0.20 -13.14
CA PRO A 311 9.46 -1.18 -12.67
C PRO A 311 10.61 -1.30 -11.66
N PHE A 312 10.42 -2.01 -10.56
CA PHE A 312 11.50 -2.24 -9.59
C PHE A 312 12.61 -3.08 -10.23
N PRO A 313 13.86 -2.58 -10.28
CA PRO A 313 14.97 -3.27 -10.89
C PRO A 313 15.45 -4.47 -10.07
N SER A 314 16.14 -5.41 -10.74
CA SER A 314 16.81 -6.53 -10.08
C SER A 314 17.84 -6.03 -9.07
N ALA A 315 17.90 -6.65 -7.90
CA ALA A 315 18.90 -6.35 -6.88
C ALA A 315 20.34 -6.55 -7.39
N SER A 316 20.54 -7.39 -8.41
CA SER A 316 21.85 -7.63 -9.03
C SER A 316 22.50 -6.35 -9.60
N LEU A 317 21.70 -5.32 -9.92
CA LEU A 317 22.23 -4.03 -10.40
C LEU A 317 22.92 -3.21 -9.30
N ALA A 318 22.71 -3.57 -8.03
CA ALA A 318 23.34 -2.95 -6.88
C ALA A 318 24.49 -3.81 -6.29
N GLU A 319 24.96 -4.86 -6.96
CA GLU A 319 26.00 -5.76 -6.40
C GLU A 319 27.29 -5.04 -5.98
N ASP A 320 27.64 -3.95 -6.66
CA ASP A 320 28.81 -3.12 -6.34
C ASP A 320 28.60 -2.21 -5.11
N ASP A 321 27.38 -2.11 -4.60
CA ASP A 321 27.00 -1.38 -3.39
C ASP A 321 26.31 -2.33 -2.39
N PRO A 322 27.07 -2.96 -1.46
CA PRO A 322 26.53 -3.94 -0.53
C PRO A 322 25.42 -3.38 0.39
N GLY A 323 25.45 -2.07 0.67
CA GLY A 323 24.43 -1.41 1.49
C GLY A 323 23.10 -1.39 0.75
N LEU A 324 23.10 -0.87 -0.48
CA LEU A 324 21.91 -0.84 -1.32
C LEU A 324 21.43 -2.25 -1.71
N TYR A 325 22.36 -3.15 -2.05
CA TYR A 325 22.06 -4.54 -2.41
C TYR A 325 21.23 -5.23 -1.33
N HIS A 326 21.60 -5.06 -0.06
CA HIS A 326 20.87 -5.66 1.05
C HIS A 326 19.40 -5.23 1.07
N PHE A 327 19.13 -3.93 0.96
CA PHE A 327 17.75 -3.40 0.98
C PHE A 327 16.93 -3.80 -0.23
N MET A 328 17.57 -3.93 -1.40
CA MET A 328 16.91 -4.38 -2.62
C MET A 328 16.67 -5.89 -2.62
N HIS A 329 17.65 -6.69 -2.26
CA HIS A 329 17.61 -8.15 -2.30
C HIS A 329 16.48 -8.72 -1.43
N ASP A 330 16.24 -8.12 -0.26
CA ASP A 330 15.17 -8.56 0.63
C ASP A 330 13.76 -8.26 0.09
N LYS A 331 13.66 -7.40 -0.93
CA LYS A 331 12.40 -6.93 -1.53
C LYS A 331 12.18 -7.47 -2.95
N ASP A 332 13.26 -7.76 -3.67
CA ASP A 332 13.23 -8.21 -5.05
C ASP A 332 12.57 -9.60 -5.18
N VAL A 333 11.56 -9.69 -6.03
CA VAL A 333 11.03 -10.93 -6.59
C VAL A 333 11.67 -11.21 -7.96
N PRO A 334 12.61 -12.18 -8.06
CA PRO A 334 13.29 -12.46 -9.32
C PRO A 334 12.32 -12.84 -10.44
N ASN A 335 12.49 -12.21 -11.61
CA ASN A 335 11.68 -12.45 -12.81
C ASN A 335 10.16 -12.29 -12.59
N TRP A 336 9.76 -11.40 -11.70
CA TRP A 336 8.37 -11.11 -11.38
C TRP A 336 7.48 -10.85 -12.62
N PRO A 337 6.16 -11.16 -12.54
CA PRO A 337 5.44 -11.70 -11.38
C PRO A 337 5.55 -13.21 -11.20
N LYS A 338 5.37 -13.71 -9.96
CA LYS A 338 5.05 -15.12 -9.72
C LYS A 338 3.64 -15.41 -10.21
N LEU A 339 3.43 -16.53 -10.90
CA LEU A 339 2.11 -16.98 -11.30
C LEU A 339 1.66 -18.09 -10.36
N SER A 340 0.49 -17.94 -9.76
CA SER A 340 -0.12 -18.99 -8.94
C SER A 340 -1.53 -19.29 -9.41
N GLU A 341 -1.92 -20.55 -9.21
CA GLU A 341 -3.23 -21.05 -9.59
C GLU A 341 -3.99 -21.48 -8.33
N ARG A 342 -5.26 -21.10 -8.24
CA ARG A 342 -6.18 -21.67 -7.24
C ARG A 342 -7.38 -22.29 -7.94
N SER A 343 -7.76 -23.46 -7.45
CA SER A 343 -8.82 -24.29 -8.01
C SER A 343 -10.14 -24.15 -7.26
N ASP A 344 -10.14 -23.59 -6.05
CA ASP A 344 -11.32 -23.43 -5.23
C ASP A 344 -11.42 -22.04 -4.58
N VAL A 345 -12.65 -21.74 -4.15
CA VAL A 345 -13.02 -20.49 -3.48
C VAL A 345 -12.28 -20.34 -2.15
N GLN A 346 -12.04 -21.45 -1.44
CA GLN A 346 -11.38 -21.42 -0.15
C GLN A 346 -9.93 -20.94 -0.30
N GLY A 347 -9.21 -21.39 -1.33
CA GLY A 347 -7.85 -20.93 -1.62
C GLY A 347 -7.77 -19.45 -1.98
N LEU A 348 -8.84 -18.87 -2.55
CA LEU A 348 -8.95 -17.43 -2.75
C LEU A 348 -9.18 -16.70 -1.42
N VAL A 349 -10.10 -17.19 -0.58
CA VAL A 349 -10.35 -16.61 0.75
C VAL A 349 -9.08 -16.65 1.60
N ASP A 350 -8.40 -17.79 1.64
CA ASP A 350 -7.15 -17.97 2.36
C ASP A 350 -6.07 -17.00 1.87
N TRP A 351 -5.97 -16.76 0.55
CA TRP A 351 -5.04 -15.80 -0.03
C TRP A 351 -5.37 -14.35 0.36
N VAL A 352 -6.65 -13.97 0.38
CA VAL A 352 -7.09 -12.64 0.85
C VAL A 352 -6.73 -12.47 2.33
N GLU A 353 -6.97 -13.49 3.15
CA GLU A 353 -6.71 -13.48 4.59
C GLU A 353 -5.23 -13.61 4.97
N GLU A 354 -4.38 -14.17 4.10
CA GLU A 354 -2.94 -14.36 4.34
C GLU A 354 -2.26 -13.07 4.85
N GLY A 355 -1.35 -13.18 5.82
CA GLY A 355 -0.70 -12.02 6.44
C GLY A 355 -1.51 -11.36 7.56
N ALA A 356 -2.69 -11.86 7.92
CA ALA A 356 -3.46 -11.38 9.08
C ALA A 356 -2.94 -11.88 10.45
N ALA A 357 -1.94 -12.78 10.48
CA ALA A 357 -1.40 -13.35 11.72
C ALA A 357 0.13 -13.32 11.70
N VAL A 358 0.73 -12.55 12.62
CA VAL A 358 2.18 -12.50 12.78
C VAL A 358 2.60 -13.40 13.96
N LYS A 359 3.56 -14.29 13.70
CA LYS A 359 4.30 -15.08 14.71
C LYS A 359 5.74 -14.57 14.76
N SER A 360 5.97 -13.34 15.23
CA SER A 360 7.32 -12.78 15.34
C SER A 360 7.67 -12.44 16.80
N LEU A 361 8.97 -12.45 17.09
CA LEU A 361 9.57 -12.11 18.38
C LEU A 361 10.41 -10.85 18.17
N SER A 362 10.22 -9.83 18.99
CA SER A 362 11.04 -8.60 18.95
C SER A 362 11.77 -8.35 20.27
N ILE A 363 13.01 -7.89 20.16
CA ILE A 363 13.87 -7.53 21.28
C ILE A 363 14.42 -6.13 21.01
N ALA A 364 14.16 -5.19 21.90
CA ALA A 364 14.66 -3.82 21.81
C ALA A 364 15.48 -3.45 23.05
N PHE A 365 16.52 -2.64 22.85
CA PHE A 365 17.40 -2.13 23.90
C PHE A 365 17.22 -0.62 24.04
N MET A 366 16.99 -0.15 25.26
CA MET A 366 16.75 1.24 25.59
C MET A 366 17.90 1.79 26.44
N LEU A 367 18.39 2.98 26.07
CA LEU A 367 19.32 3.79 26.85
C LEU A 367 18.68 5.14 27.13
N ASN A 368 18.21 5.36 28.35
CA ASN A 368 17.70 6.67 28.76
C ASN A 368 18.86 7.52 29.28
N GLY A 369 19.46 8.33 28.40
CA GLY A 369 20.49 9.29 28.77
C GLY A 369 19.89 10.47 29.53
N SER A 370 20.05 10.51 30.86
CA SER A 370 19.81 11.71 31.64
C SER A 370 20.92 12.73 31.37
N PRO A 371 20.63 14.02 31.05
CA PRO A 371 21.66 15.05 30.89
C PRO A 371 22.36 15.42 32.21
N ASN A 372 21.91 14.87 33.34
CA ASN A 372 22.55 15.01 34.63
C ASN A 372 23.73 14.01 34.77
N PRO A 373 24.99 14.46 34.91
CA PRO A 373 26.17 13.60 35.02
C PRO A 373 26.23 12.75 36.30
N ASN A 374 25.29 12.92 37.23
CA ASN A 374 25.17 12.12 38.45
C ASN A 374 24.02 11.11 38.42
N ASN A 375 23.36 10.94 37.28
CA ASN A 375 22.27 9.98 37.12
C ASN A 375 22.70 8.97 36.06
N ASP A 376 23.16 7.81 36.50
CA ASP A 376 23.43 6.67 35.61
C ASP A 376 22.13 6.37 34.87
N GLY A 377 22.13 6.58 33.56
CA GLY A 377 20.94 6.44 32.73
C GLY A 377 20.27 5.08 32.91
N ASP A 378 18.95 5.04 32.82
CA ASP A 378 18.22 3.78 32.89
C ASP A 378 18.54 2.95 31.63
N ILE A 379 19.14 1.79 31.84
CA ILE A 379 19.38 0.78 30.82
C ILE A 379 18.25 -0.24 30.89
N GLY A 380 17.48 -0.38 29.81
CA GLY A 380 16.34 -1.29 29.75
C GLY A 380 16.42 -2.23 28.55
N PHE A 381 15.97 -3.47 28.74
CA PHE A 381 15.61 -4.36 27.63
C PHE A 381 14.09 -4.45 27.57
N SER A 382 13.51 -4.22 26.40
CA SER A 382 12.12 -4.54 26.10
C SER A 382 12.09 -5.80 25.26
N PHE A 383 11.26 -6.75 25.68
CA PHE A 383 10.99 -7.95 24.92
C PHE A 383 9.50 -7.95 24.59
N ALA A 384 9.17 -7.95 23.30
CA ALA A 384 7.82 -8.15 22.83
C ALA A 384 7.70 -9.61 22.36
N PHE A 385 7.04 -10.42 23.19
CA PHE A 385 6.62 -11.77 22.84
C PHE A 385 5.14 -11.72 22.46
N PRO A 386 4.67 -12.57 21.53
CA PRO A 386 3.25 -12.89 21.47
C PRO A 386 2.88 -13.67 22.75
N LEU A 387 2.66 -12.93 23.84
CA LEU A 387 2.03 -13.47 25.03
C LEU A 387 0.63 -13.89 24.61
N PHE A 388 0.33 -15.16 24.85
CA PHE A 388 -0.95 -15.85 24.74
C PHE A 388 -2.15 -14.94 24.47
N ILE A 389 -2.98 -15.37 23.52
CA ILE A 389 -4.39 -15.01 23.32
C ILE A 389 -5.09 -14.76 24.67
N VAL A 390 -4.94 -13.57 25.21
CA VAL A 390 -5.79 -13.01 26.25
C VAL A 390 -6.34 -11.78 25.59
N LYS A 391 -7.39 -12.03 24.80
CA LYS A 391 -8.49 -11.12 24.46
C LYS A 391 -8.11 -9.66 24.72
N ASN A 392 -7.69 -8.96 23.65
CA ASN A 392 -7.50 -7.51 23.66
C ASN A 392 -8.61 -6.87 24.49
N MET A 393 -8.21 -6.14 25.54
CA MET A 393 -9.13 -5.23 26.21
C MET A 393 -9.44 -4.14 25.20
N GLU A 394 -10.67 -4.14 24.69
CA GLU A 394 -11.28 -2.93 24.16
C GLU A 394 -11.16 -1.87 25.26
N ALA A 395 -10.53 -0.74 24.95
CA ALA A 395 -10.55 0.43 25.82
C ALA A 395 -12.02 0.85 26.06
N PRO A 396 -12.36 1.41 27.24
CA PRO A 396 -13.74 1.71 27.63
C PRO A 396 -14.50 2.65 26.68
#